data_AF-A0A561ERX9-F1
#
_entry.id   AF-A0A561ERX9-F1
#
_cell.length_a   1.000
_cell.length_b   1.000
_cell.length_c   1.000
_cell.angle_alpha   90.00
_cell.angle_beta   90.00
_cell.angle_gamma   90.00
#
_symmetry.space_group_name_H-M   'P 1'
#
loop_
_entity.id
_entity.type
_entity.pdbx_description
1 polymer ?
#
loop_
_entity_poly.entity_id
_entity_poly.type
_entity_poly.pdbx_seq_one_letter_code
_entity_poly.pdbx_strand_id
1 'polypeptide(L)'
;MTTVARLFDKNRAHKLFKTPTANLGSNGAPQHPDKRRAGGHGPNLDDEVSFLLPVDPDEAEETLPGVFHSPKEWWADYAPAVHRWEVILGSPAPIPVEFGPRGGRRLAAVFGEWLMGLPRGWVTHIPGLNRARQLKAIGNGAMSQQAFTAYLHLMNHKERGEGDG
;
A
#
# COMPACT_ATOMS: atom_id res chain seq x y z
N MET A 1 19.66 9.88 9.77
CA MET A 1 19.22 9.60 8.39
C MET A 1 19.98 8.38 7.89
N THR A 2 19.32 7.22 7.92
CA THR A 2 19.91 5.89 7.63
C THR A 2 20.23 5.75 6.14
N THR A 3 21.36 5.11 5.82
CA THR A 3 21.99 4.94 4.49
C THR A 3 21.03 4.55 3.35
N VAL A 4 19.91 3.90 3.65
CA VAL A 4 18.87 3.48 2.68
C VAL A 4 18.23 4.65 1.93
N ALA A 5 18.08 5.82 2.55
CA ALA A 5 17.47 6.98 1.87
C ALA A 5 18.33 7.55 0.72
N ARG A 6 19.62 7.20 0.64
CA ARG A 6 20.52 7.62 -0.45
C ARG A 6 20.49 6.68 -1.65
N LEU A 7 19.90 5.48 -1.55
CA LEU A 7 19.83 4.53 -2.67
C LEU A 7 18.90 4.99 -3.79
N PHE A 8 17.93 5.86 -3.48
CA PHE A 8 16.91 6.26 -4.42
C PHE A 8 16.90 7.77 -4.59
N ASP A 9 17.24 8.23 -5.78
CA ASP A 9 17.01 9.62 -6.18
C ASP A 9 15.53 9.96 -6.00
N LYS A 10 15.24 11.02 -5.25
CA LYS A 10 13.88 11.51 -4.99
C LYS A 10 13.09 11.74 -6.29
N ASN A 11 13.78 12.04 -7.38
CA ASN A 11 13.18 12.31 -8.69
C ASN A 11 12.83 11.06 -9.51
N ARG A 12 13.19 9.83 -9.08
CA ARG A 12 13.04 8.60 -9.90
C ARG A 12 11.69 7.90 -9.84
N ALA A 13 10.81 8.22 -8.89
CA ALA A 13 9.46 7.68 -8.86
C ALA A 13 8.47 8.75 -9.34
N HIS A 14 8.22 8.78 -10.65
CA HIS A 14 7.32 9.77 -11.25
C HIS A 14 5.84 9.51 -10.93
N LYS A 15 5.49 8.28 -10.53
CA LYS A 15 4.14 7.87 -10.16
C LYS A 15 4.15 7.10 -8.84
N LEU A 16 3.29 7.52 -7.92
CA LEU A 16 3.09 6.90 -6.60
C LEU A 16 1.65 6.44 -6.48
N PHE A 17 1.42 5.31 -5.80
CA PHE A 17 0.06 4.89 -5.44
C PHE A 17 -0.59 5.88 -4.48
N LYS A 18 -1.91 5.97 -4.55
CA LYS A 18 -2.69 6.63 -3.50
C LYS A 18 -2.61 5.84 -2.20
N THR A 19 -2.63 6.55 -1.07
CA THR A 19 -2.79 5.93 0.24
C THR A 19 -4.15 5.24 0.34
N PRO A 20 -4.24 4.04 0.95
CA PRO A 20 -5.51 3.41 1.25
C PRO A 20 -6.39 4.33 2.12
N THR A 21 -7.69 4.35 1.87
CA THR A 21 -8.66 5.06 2.71
C THR A 21 -9.65 4.07 3.33
N ALA A 22 -10.21 4.43 4.48
CA ALA A 22 -11.06 3.54 5.28
C ALA A 22 -12.33 3.05 4.55
N ASN A 23 -12.77 3.75 3.51
CA ASN A 23 -14.00 3.45 2.79
C ASN A 23 -13.79 2.47 1.63
N LEU A 24 -12.54 2.09 1.29
CA LEU A 24 -12.24 1.18 0.18
C LEU A 24 -12.91 -0.19 0.32
N GLY A 25 -13.21 -0.63 1.55
CA GLY A 25 -13.92 -1.87 1.81
C GLY A 25 -15.42 -1.86 1.51
N SER A 26 -16.03 -0.67 1.46
CA SER A 26 -17.48 -0.46 1.34
C SER A 26 -17.88 0.38 0.13
N ASN A 27 -16.90 0.94 -0.60
CA ASN A 27 -17.15 1.66 -1.84
C ASN A 27 -17.80 0.74 -2.90
N GLY A 28 -18.45 1.37 -3.87
CA GLY A 28 -18.85 0.69 -5.10
C GLY A 28 -17.65 0.09 -5.83
N ALA A 29 -17.93 -0.71 -6.86
CA ALA A 29 -16.89 -1.32 -7.68
C ALA A 29 -15.90 -0.26 -8.22
N PRO A 30 -14.61 -0.63 -8.36
CA PRO A 30 -13.62 0.28 -8.91
C PRO A 30 -14.02 0.71 -10.33
N GLN A 31 -13.56 1.87 -10.74
CA GLN A 31 -13.80 2.42 -12.08
C GLN A 31 -12.48 2.84 -12.71
N HIS A 32 -12.40 2.81 -14.04
CA HIS A 32 -11.21 3.28 -14.75
C HIS A 32 -10.88 4.73 -14.33
N PRO A 33 -9.60 5.04 -14.02
CA PRO A 33 -9.20 6.37 -13.55
C PRO A 33 -9.64 7.53 -14.45
N ASP A 34 -9.60 7.37 -15.77
CA ASP A 34 -10.06 8.40 -16.71
C ASP A 34 -11.56 8.67 -16.61
N LYS A 35 -12.36 7.61 -16.40
CA LYS A 35 -13.81 7.74 -16.21
C LYS A 35 -14.14 8.50 -14.92
N ARG A 36 -13.39 8.24 -13.83
CA ARG A 36 -13.53 9.00 -12.58
C ARG A 36 -13.20 10.48 -12.78
N ARG A 37 -12.09 10.78 -13.46
CA ARG A 37 -11.66 12.16 -13.75
C ARG A 37 -12.67 12.91 -14.60
N ALA A 38 -13.21 12.27 -15.63
CA ALA A 38 -14.27 12.85 -16.48
C ALA A 38 -15.54 13.21 -15.67
N GLY A 39 -15.83 12.47 -14.60
CA GLY A 39 -16.91 12.76 -13.65
C GLY A 39 -16.54 13.77 -12.55
N GLY A 40 -15.37 14.42 -12.60
CA GLY A 40 -14.94 15.39 -11.60
C GLY A 40 -14.40 14.79 -10.29
N HIS A 41 -14.17 13.47 -10.26
CA HIS A 41 -13.65 12.77 -9.07
C HIS A 41 -12.25 12.20 -9.32
N GLY A 42 -11.36 12.32 -8.32
CA GLY A 42 -10.06 11.67 -8.37
C GLY A 42 -10.18 10.14 -8.27
N PRO A 43 -9.29 9.37 -8.94
CA PRO A 43 -9.21 7.94 -8.70
C PRO A 43 -8.70 7.65 -7.29
N ASN A 44 -9.24 6.59 -6.69
CA ASN A 44 -8.76 6.02 -5.43
C ASN A 44 -7.78 4.86 -5.71
N LEU A 45 -7.24 4.27 -4.64
CA LEU A 45 -6.29 3.16 -4.79
C LEU A 45 -6.89 1.94 -5.51
N ASP A 46 -8.14 1.58 -5.23
CA ASP A 46 -8.83 0.44 -5.84
C ASP A 46 -8.98 0.63 -7.36
N ASP A 47 -9.28 1.86 -7.80
CA ASP A 47 -9.35 2.24 -9.20
C ASP A 47 -7.98 2.06 -9.89
N GLU A 48 -6.89 2.51 -9.25
CA GLU A 48 -5.54 2.42 -9.82
C GLU A 48 -5.05 0.98 -9.94
N VAL A 49 -5.17 0.17 -8.87
CA VAL A 49 -4.68 -1.21 -8.91
C VAL A 49 -5.52 -2.11 -9.83
N SER A 50 -6.83 -1.86 -9.91
CA SER A 50 -7.74 -2.71 -10.69
C SER A 50 -7.68 -2.46 -12.20
N PHE A 51 -7.25 -1.26 -12.63
CA PHE A 51 -7.30 -0.85 -14.04
C PHE A 51 -5.96 -0.45 -14.66
N LEU A 52 -4.96 -0.02 -13.87
CA LEU A 52 -3.68 0.45 -14.42
C LEU A 52 -2.57 -0.61 -14.37
N LEU A 53 -2.80 -1.72 -13.68
CA LEU A 53 -1.79 -2.76 -13.49
C LEU A 53 -2.09 -3.99 -14.37
N PRO A 54 -1.13 -4.40 -15.22
CA PRO A 54 -1.25 -5.57 -16.10
C PRO A 54 -0.99 -6.88 -15.34
N VAL A 55 -1.59 -7.05 -14.16
CA VAL A 55 -1.46 -8.25 -13.33
C VAL A 55 -2.76 -9.06 -13.36
N ASP A 56 -2.68 -10.32 -13.77
CA ASP A 56 -3.79 -11.26 -13.63
C ASP A 56 -3.81 -11.80 -12.20
N PRO A 57 -4.94 -11.72 -11.45
CA PRO A 57 -5.04 -12.34 -10.14
C PRO A 57 -4.78 -13.86 -10.14
N ASP A 58 -5.02 -14.56 -11.25
CA ASP A 58 -4.88 -16.02 -11.35
C ASP A 58 -3.44 -16.47 -11.68
N GLU A 59 -2.64 -15.63 -12.34
CA GLU A 59 -1.25 -15.95 -12.71
C GLU A 59 -0.29 -16.00 -11.50
N ALA A 60 -0.71 -15.45 -10.36
CA ALA A 60 0.18 -15.18 -9.25
C ALA A 60 0.16 -16.24 -8.13
N GLU A 61 -0.54 -17.35 -8.33
CA GLU A 61 -0.63 -18.46 -7.37
C GLU A 61 0.53 -19.48 -7.53
N GLU A 62 1.33 -19.41 -8.60
CA GLU A 62 2.32 -20.46 -8.95
C GLU A 62 3.65 -20.45 -8.17
N THR A 63 4.01 -19.38 -7.45
CA THR A 63 5.36 -19.25 -6.88
C THR A 63 5.39 -19.39 -5.35
N LEU A 64 5.62 -20.61 -4.88
CA LEU A 64 6.00 -21.01 -3.51
C LEU A 64 5.10 -20.52 -2.35
N PRO A 65 4.51 -21.42 -1.54
CA PRO A 65 3.70 -21.03 -0.39
C PRO A 65 4.45 -20.10 0.56
N GLY A 66 3.87 -18.92 0.82
CA GLY A 66 4.40 -18.00 1.82
C GLY A 66 5.43 -16.99 1.32
N VAL A 67 5.80 -16.97 0.04
CA VAL A 67 6.67 -15.92 -0.53
C VAL A 67 5.85 -15.04 -1.45
N PHE A 68 5.89 -13.71 -1.26
CA PHE A 68 5.33 -12.81 -2.26
C PHE A 68 6.25 -12.78 -3.48
N HIS A 69 5.66 -12.84 -4.67
CA HIS A 69 6.34 -12.67 -5.93
C HIS A 69 5.88 -11.36 -6.55
N SER A 70 6.82 -10.60 -7.11
CA SER A 70 6.57 -9.24 -7.60
C SER A 70 7.39 -8.97 -8.87
N PRO A 71 7.04 -9.59 -10.01
CA PRO A 71 7.59 -9.24 -11.31
C PRO A 71 7.49 -7.75 -11.59
N LYS A 72 8.55 -7.17 -12.14
CA LYS A 72 8.59 -5.74 -12.48
C LYS A 72 7.45 -5.37 -13.45
N GLU A 73 7.11 -6.30 -14.33
CA GLU A 73 6.15 -6.18 -15.42
C GLU A 73 4.73 -5.92 -14.89
N TRP A 74 4.40 -6.38 -13.68
CA TRP A 74 3.09 -6.18 -13.05
C TRP A 74 2.81 -4.72 -12.69
N TRP A 75 3.85 -3.91 -12.55
CA TRP A 75 3.74 -2.62 -11.88
C TRP A 75 3.69 -1.43 -12.84
N ALA A 76 3.85 -1.65 -14.15
CA ALA A 76 3.83 -0.59 -15.16
C ALA A 76 4.64 0.66 -14.72
N ASP A 77 4.06 1.85 -14.79
CA ASP A 77 4.67 3.11 -14.35
C ASP A 77 5.01 3.16 -12.84
N TYR A 78 4.38 2.29 -12.03
CA TYR A 78 4.61 2.23 -10.58
C TYR A 78 5.84 1.38 -10.20
N ALA A 79 6.45 0.67 -11.16
CA ALA A 79 7.58 -0.22 -10.89
C ALA A 79 8.73 0.43 -10.08
N PRO A 80 9.16 1.68 -10.36
CA PRO A 80 10.19 2.33 -9.54
C PRO A 80 9.76 2.60 -8.09
N ALA A 81 8.48 2.90 -7.86
CA ALA A 81 7.93 3.16 -6.53
C ALA A 81 7.79 1.86 -5.73
N VAL A 82 7.29 0.80 -6.37
CA VAL A 82 7.17 -0.54 -5.77
C VAL A 82 8.54 -1.06 -5.38
N HIS A 83 9.50 -1.05 -6.31
CA HIS A 83 10.86 -1.53 -6.04
C HIS A 83 11.52 -0.79 -4.86
N ARG A 84 11.35 0.53 -4.78
CA ARG A 84 11.83 1.33 -3.65
C ARG A 84 11.22 0.86 -2.34
N TRP A 85 9.91 0.59 -2.33
CA TRP A 85 9.19 0.18 -1.14
C TRP A 85 9.56 -1.24 -0.71
N GLU A 86 9.76 -2.16 -1.66
CA GLU A 86 10.26 -3.52 -1.40
C GLU A 86 11.64 -3.50 -0.73
N VAL A 87 12.55 -2.64 -1.20
CA VAL A 87 13.88 -2.48 -0.59
C VAL A 87 13.77 -1.91 0.82
N ILE A 88 12.85 -0.97 1.07
CA ILE A 88 12.63 -0.39 2.41
C ILE A 88 12.04 -1.43 3.37
N LEU A 89 11.08 -2.24 2.92
CA LEU A 89 10.42 -3.25 3.74
C LEU A 89 11.18 -4.58 3.83
N GLY A 90 12.16 -4.80 2.96
CA GLY A 90 12.87 -6.08 2.87
C GLY A 90 11.98 -7.24 2.43
N SER A 91 10.84 -6.97 1.78
CA SER A 91 9.91 -7.98 1.30
C SER A 91 9.28 -7.59 -0.05
N PRO A 92 9.08 -8.53 -0.97
CA PRO A 92 8.40 -8.25 -2.24
C PRO A 92 6.96 -7.78 -2.02
N ALA A 93 6.43 -7.01 -2.97
CA ALA A 93 5.03 -6.61 -2.93
C ALA A 93 4.10 -7.81 -3.16
N PRO A 94 2.98 -7.92 -2.42
CA PRO A 94 1.97 -8.92 -2.71
C PRO A 94 1.17 -8.53 -3.97
N ILE A 95 0.39 -9.47 -4.49
CA ILE A 95 -0.54 -9.23 -5.60
C ILE A 95 -1.50 -8.10 -5.19
N PRO A 96 -1.66 -7.05 -6.01
CA PRO A 96 -2.40 -5.86 -5.62
C PRO A 96 -3.92 -6.01 -5.77
N VAL A 97 -4.38 -7.06 -6.45
CA VAL A 97 -5.78 -7.29 -6.82
C VAL A 97 -6.19 -8.73 -6.52
N GLU A 98 -7.48 -8.90 -6.24
CA GLU A 98 -8.15 -10.19 -6.11
C GLU A 98 -9.48 -10.15 -6.86
N PHE A 99 -10.05 -11.30 -7.20
CA PHE A 99 -11.42 -11.36 -7.71
C PHE A 99 -12.44 -11.19 -6.58
N GLY A 100 -13.42 -10.32 -6.80
CA GLY A 100 -14.56 -10.18 -5.92
C GLY A 100 -15.63 -11.25 -6.13
N PRO A 101 -16.64 -11.35 -5.25
CA PRO A 101 -17.73 -12.33 -5.34
C PRO A 101 -18.54 -12.31 -6.64
N ARG A 102 -18.43 -11.22 -7.43
CA ARG A 102 -19.11 -11.04 -8.72
C ARG A 102 -18.14 -11.13 -9.92
N GLY A 103 -16.94 -11.66 -9.72
CA GLY A 103 -15.91 -11.83 -10.76
C GLY A 103 -15.14 -10.56 -11.16
N GLY A 104 -15.51 -9.39 -10.63
CA GLY A 104 -14.75 -8.16 -10.89
C GLY A 104 -13.47 -8.08 -10.06
N ARG A 105 -12.38 -7.54 -10.64
CA ARG A 105 -11.13 -7.21 -9.93
C ARG A 105 -11.39 -6.13 -8.88
N ARG A 106 -10.71 -6.26 -7.73
CA ARG A 106 -10.72 -5.29 -6.64
C ARG A 106 -9.41 -5.35 -5.86
N LEU A 107 -9.08 -4.29 -5.12
CA LEU A 107 -7.92 -4.20 -4.25
C LEU A 107 -7.82 -5.40 -3.28
N ALA A 108 -6.68 -6.08 -3.26
CA ALA A 108 -6.39 -7.08 -2.24
C ALA A 108 -6.05 -6.41 -0.91
N ALA A 109 -6.64 -6.86 0.20
CA ALA A 109 -6.39 -6.25 1.51
C ALA A 109 -4.92 -6.37 1.95
N VAL A 110 -4.26 -7.47 1.58
CA VAL A 110 -2.83 -7.72 1.86
C VAL A 110 -1.92 -6.69 1.19
N PHE A 111 -2.30 -6.19 0.01
CA PHE A 111 -1.57 -5.10 -0.64
C PHE A 111 -1.74 -3.77 0.08
N GLY A 112 -2.95 -3.49 0.57
CA GLY A 112 -3.18 -2.32 1.43
C GLY A 112 -2.34 -2.36 2.72
N GLU A 113 -2.24 -3.54 3.35
CA GLU A 113 -1.41 -3.77 4.55
C GLU A 113 0.08 -3.52 4.26
N TRP A 114 0.59 -4.09 3.17
CA TRP A 114 1.97 -3.90 2.72
C TRP A 114 2.28 -2.45 2.35
N LEU A 115 1.35 -1.77 1.67
CA LEU A 115 1.50 -0.36 1.30
C LEU A 115 1.58 0.55 2.54
N MET A 116 0.93 0.17 3.64
CA MET A 116 1.03 0.86 4.93
C MET A 116 2.27 0.48 5.75
N GLY A 117 3.16 -0.35 5.20
CA GLY A 117 4.40 -0.77 5.84
C GLY A 117 4.21 -1.68 7.06
N LEU A 118 3.05 -2.33 7.17
CA LEU A 118 2.74 -3.22 8.26
C LEU A 118 3.38 -4.61 8.04
N PRO A 119 3.76 -5.34 9.10
CA PRO A 119 4.17 -6.73 8.98
C PRO A 119 3.07 -7.56 8.31
N ARG A 120 3.47 -8.56 7.53
CA ARG A 120 2.53 -9.46 6.87
C ARG A 120 1.58 -10.11 7.88
N GLY A 121 0.28 -10.04 7.61
CA GLY A 121 -0.74 -10.65 8.45
C GLY A 121 -1.16 -9.82 9.66
N TRP A 122 -0.58 -8.63 9.87
CA TRP A 122 -0.88 -7.78 11.02
C TRP A 122 -2.38 -7.46 11.16
N VAL A 123 -3.05 -7.23 10.03
CA VAL A 123 -4.50 -7.05 9.91
C VAL A 123 -5.11 -8.23 9.18
N THR A 124 -4.46 -8.73 8.12
CA THR A 124 -5.05 -9.68 7.19
C THR A 124 -5.16 -11.12 7.70
N HIS A 125 -4.41 -11.50 8.74
CA HIS A 125 -4.52 -12.82 9.40
C HIS A 125 -5.34 -12.80 10.70
N ILE A 126 -6.00 -11.69 11.05
CA ILE A 126 -6.88 -11.65 12.22
C ILE A 126 -8.13 -12.53 11.96
N PRO A 127 -8.36 -13.60 12.75
CA PRO A 127 -9.50 -14.48 12.54
C PRO A 127 -10.83 -13.74 12.65
N GLY A 128 -11.77 -14.04 11.74
CA GLY A 128 -13.11 -13.44 11.73
C GLY A 128 -13.19 -12.00 11.18
N LEU A 129 -12.07 -11.40 10.76
CA LEU A 129 -12.07 -10.07 10.16
C LEU A 129 -12.28 -10.18 8.64
N ASN A 130 -13.45 -9.73 8.15
CA ASN A 130 -13.72 -9.71 6.71
C ASN A 130 -12.90 -8.61 6.00
N ARG A 131 -12.73 -8.73 4.67
CA ARG A 131 -11.98 -7.78 3.82
C ARG A 131 -12.37 -6.32 4.06
N ALA A 132 -13.67 -6.03 4.17
CA ALA A 132 -14.13 -4.66 4.35
C ALA A 132 -13.64 -4.05 5.66
N ARG A 133 -13.66 -4.84 6.75
CA ARG A 133 -13.12 -4.43 8.05
C ARG A 133 -11.59 -4.35 8.05
N GLN A 134 -10.91 -5.26 7.34
CA GLN A 134 -9.45 -5.19 7.15
C GLN A 134 -9.05 -3.88 6.47
N LEU A 135 -9.67 -3.54 5.33
CA LEU A 135 -9.40 -2.30 4.60
C LEU A 135 -9.77 -1.05 5.40
N LYS A 136 -10.84 -1.12 6.21
CA LYS A 136 -11.20 -0.03 7.13
C LYS A 136 -10.13 0.20 8.20
N ALA A 137 -9.56 -0.87 8.77
CA ALA A 137 -8.49 -0.76 9.75
C ALA A 137 -7.20 -0.21 9.11
N ILE A 138 -6.81 -0.77 7.96
CA ILE A 138 -5.64 -0.34 7.18
C ILE A 138 -5.75 1.14 6.79
N GLY A 139 -6.89 1.55 6.22
CA GLY A 139 -7.10 2.91 5.75
C GLY A 139 -7.32 3.96 6.84
N ASN A 140 -7.54 3.55 8.09
CA ASN A 140 -7.54 4.45 9.27
C ASN A 140 -6.19 4.42 10.00
N GLY A 141 -5.30 3.49 9.66
CA GLY A 141 -4.01 3.34 10.30
C GLY A 141 -3.05 4.48 9.96
N ALA A 142 -2.07 4.70 10.83
CA ALA A 142 -0.93 5.55 10.54
C ALA A 142 0.22 4.73 9.93
N MET A 143 0.98 5.34 9.04
CA MET A 143 2.21 4.74 8.51
C MET A 143 3.23 4.57 9.65
N SER A 144 3.61 3.33 9.97
CA SER A 144 4.43 3.05 11.17
C SER A 144 5.74 3.82 11.20
N GLN A 145 6.42 3.96 10.05
CA GLN A 145 7.68 4.72 9.95
C GLN A 145 7.47 6.23 10.18
N GLN A 146 6.35 6.80 9.73
CA GLN A 146 6.02 8.21 9.96
C GLN A 146 5.63 8.45 11.41
N ALA A 147 4.81 7.56 11.98
CA ALA A 147 4.40 7.62 13.40
C ALA A 147 5.62 7.53 14.32
N PHE A 148 6.55 6.61 14.04
CA PHE A 148 7.81 6.49 14.78
C PHE A 148 8.66 7.75 14.67
N THR A 149 8.78 8.33 13.47
CA THR A 149 9.52 9.58 13.26
C THR A 149 8.90 10.74 14.05
N ALA A 150 7.58 10.87 14.02
CA ALA A 150 6.86 11.89 14.78
C ALA A 150 7.04 11.70 16.30
N TYR A 151 6.97 10.45 16.78
CA TYR A 151 7.22 10.11 18.17
C TYR A 151 8.65 10.46 18.61
N LEU A 152 9.67 10.09 17.82
CA LEU A 152 11.06 10.46 18.09
C LEU A 152 11.25 11.99 18.09
N HIS A 153 10.60 12.68 17.17
CA HIS A 153 10.66 14.14 17.12
C HIS A 153 10.10 14.77 18.42
N LEU A 154 8.98 14.25 18.92
CA LEU A 154 8.39 14.69 20.19
C LEU A 154 9.30 14.43 21.39
N MET A 155 9.86 13.23 21.51
CA MET A 155 10.75 12.86 22.62
C MET A 155 12.01 13.74 22.65
N ASN A 156 12.62 13.99 21.50
CA ASN A 156 13.81 14.84 21.39
C ASN A 156 13.53 16.32 21.69
N HIS A 157 12.27 16.77 21.58
CA HIS A 157 11.88 18.13 21.96
C HIS A 157 11.67 18.27 23.48
N LYS A 158 11.20 17.21 24.15
CA LYS A 158 11.01 17.21 25.61
C LYS A 158 12.35 17.36 26.35
N GLU A 159 13.37 16.63 25.92
CA GLU A 159 14.70 16.65 26.54
C GLU A 159 15.41 18.02 26.43
N ARG A 160 15.04 18.86 25.46
CA ARG A 160 15.59 20.21 25.29
C ARG A 160 14.89 21.28 26.12
N GLY A 161 13.72 20.97 26.69
CA GLY A 161 12.96 21.89 27.54
C GLY A 161 13.24 21.74 29.04
N GLU A 162 13.95 20.68 29.45
CA GLU A 162 14.26 20.38 30.86
C GLU A 162 15.69 20.85 31.28
N GLY A 163 16.45 21.50 30.39
CA GLY A 163 17.82 21.96 30.63
C GLY A 163 18.01 23.46 30.87
N ASP A 164 16.96 24.27 30.75
CA ASP A 164 17.00 25.75 30.89
C ASP A 164 16.25 26.24 32.15
N GLY A 165 16.37 25.51 33.27
CA GLY A 165 15.78 25.84 34.58
C GLY A 165 16.82 26.03 35.67
#